data_AF-T0ZAX8-F1
#
_entry.id   AF-T0ZAX8-F1
#
_cell.length_a   1.000
_cell.length_b   1.000
_cell.length_c   1.000
_cell.angle_alpha   90.00
_cell.angle_beta   90.00
_cell.angle_gamma   90.00
#
_symmetry.space_group_name_H-M   'P 1'
#
loop_
_entity.id
_entity.type
_entity.pdbx_description
1 polymer ?
#
loop_
_entity_poly.entity_id
_entity_poly.type
_entity_poly.pdbx_seq_one_letter_code
_entity_poly.pdbx_strand_id
1 'polypeptide(L)' 'LEADTIIVEDYAESLLESAEISDIKDKNTVIELKDFMIGKRITKRIDRSVFKTMGLGIEDLAAANIILKSMGII' A
#
# COMPACT_ATOMS: atom_id res chain seq x y z
N LEU A 1 -1.98 -12.30 11.11
CA LEU A 1 -1.29 -10.99 11.23
C LEU A 1 -1.60 -10.42 12.61
N GLU A 2 -0.61 -10.34 13.50
CA GLU A 2 -0.74 -9.65 14.81
C GLU A 2 -0.24 -8.20 14.70
N ALA A 3 -0.83 -7.44 13.78
CA ALA A 3 -0.50 -6.03 13.56
C ALA A 3 -1.71 -5.16 13.89
N ASP A 4 -1.49 -3.99 14.49
CA ASP A 4 -2.55 -3.04 14.82
C ASP A 4 -3.04 -2.30 13.55
N THR A 5 -2.18 -2.22 12.53
CA THR A 5 -2.48 -1.57 11.26
C THR A 5 -1.82 -2.32 10.12
N ILE A 6 -2.55 -2.53 9.04
CA ILE A 6 -2.09 -3.21 7.84
C ILE A 6 -2.18 -2.22 6.70
N ILE A 7 -1.06 -1.91 6.09
CA ILE A 7 -0.97 -0.96 4.98
C ILE A 7 -0.88 -1.79 3.69
N VAL A 8 -1.73 -1.48 2.71
CA VAL A 8 -1.76 -2.17 1.42
C VAL A 8 -1.62 -1.16 0.29
N GLU A 9 -0.97 -1.54 -0.82
CA GLU A 9 -0.79 -0.64 -1.98
C GLU A 9 -2.13 -0.27 -2.63
N ASP A 10 -2.91 -1.29 -2.98
CA ASP A 10 -4.30 -1.19 -3.43
C ASP A 10 -5.15 -2.24 -2.69
N TYR A 11 -6.27 -1.81 -2.13
CA TYR A 11 -7.10 -2.71 -1.31
C TYR A 11 -7.85 -3.74 -2.14
N ALA A 12 -8.34 -3.37 -3.33
CA ALA A 12 -9.10 -4.27 -4.17
C ALA A 12 -8.22 -5.40 -4.73
N GLU A 13 -7.02 -5.05 -5.19
CA GLU A 13 -6.03 -6.01 -5.65
C GLU A 13 -5.53 -6.91 -4.52
N SER A 14 -5.25 -6.34 -3.34
CA SER A 14 -4.83 -7.12 -2.17
C SER A 14 -5.88 -8.15 -1.74
N LEU A 15 -7.18 -7.86 -1.90
CA LEU A 15 -8.24 -8.83 -1.61
C LEU A 15 -8.28 -10.00 -2.60
N LEU A 16 -7.82 -9.81 -3.84
CA LEU A 16 -7.79 -10.84 -4.87
C LEU A 16 -6.53 -11.70 -4.77
N GLU A 17 -5.41 -11.09 -4.45
CA GLU A 17 -4.10 -11.73 -4.58
C GLU A 17 -3.50 -12.22 -3.26
N SER A 18 -3.93 -11.68 -2.12
CA SER A 18 -3.43 -12.08 -0.80
C SER A 18 -4.51 -12.71 0.06
N ALA A 19 -4.41 -14.03 0.20
CA ALA A 19 -5.26 -14.80 1.12
C ALA A 19 -5.15 -14.29 2.57
N GLU A 20 -3.97 -13.78 2.97
CA GLU A 20 -3.80 -13.24 4.31
C GLU A 20 -4.59 -11.96 4.54
N ILE A 21 -4.79 -11.14 3.50
CA ILE A 21 -5.61 -9.91 3.56
C ILE A 21 -7.10 -10.23 3.44
N SER A 22 -7.48 -11.20 2.60
CA SER A 22 -8.88 -11.64 2.48
C SER A 22 -9.42 -12.17 3.80
N ASP A 23 -8.58 -12.87 4.58
CA ASP A 23 -8.98 -13.56 5.81
C ASP A 23 -8.99 -12.65 7.06
N ILE A 24 -8.58 -11.38 6.94
CA ILE A 24 -8.63 -10.42 8.06
C ILE A 24 -10.09 -10.19 8.48
N LYS A 25 -10.37 -10.38 9.77
CA LYS A 25 -11.70 -10.20 10.37
C LYS A 25 -12.10 -8.73 10.51
N ASP A 26 -11.20 -7.88 11.00
CA ASP A 26 -11.46 -6.45 11.15
C ASP A 26 -10.85 -5.68 9.97
N LYS A 27 -11.67 -5.36 8.95
CA LYS A 27 -11.19 -4.61 7.79
C LYS A 27 -10.82 -3.16 8.12
N ASN A 28 -11.23 -2.62 9.27
CA ASN A 28 -10.91 -1.25 9.64
C ASN A 28 -9.43 -1.06 10.01
N THR A 29 -8.70 -2.14 10.27
CA THR A 29 -7.25 -2.10 10.49
C THR A 29 -6.47 -2.01 9.18
N VAL A 30 -7.14 -2.15 8.02
CA VAL A 30 -6.52 -2.09 6.69
C VAL A 30 -6.64 -0.67 6.14
N ILE A 31 -5.50 -0.09 5.75
CA ILE A 31 -5.39 1.26 5.21
C ILE A 31 -4.66 1.19 3.87
N GLU A 32 -5.18 1.89 2.86
CA GLU A 32 -4.49 2.01 1.58
C GLU A 32 -3.27 2.93 1.69
N LEU A 33 -2.20 2.62 0.97
CA LEU A 33 -0.95 3.38 0.98
C LEU A 33 -1.19 4.83 0.60
N LYS A 34 -2.07 5.10 -0.38
CA LYS A 34 -2.44 6.46 -0.78
C LYS A 34 -3.00 7.30 0.38
N ASP A 35 -3.82 6.68 1.24
CA ASP A 35 -4.44 7.34 2.39
C ASP A 35 -3.41 7.53 3.51
N PHE A 36 -2.58 6.51 3.75
CA PHE A 36 -1.49 6.56 4.71
C PHE A 36 -0.50 7.68 4.40
N MET A 37 -0.07 7.81 3.14
CA MET A 37 0.92 8.80 2.69
C MET A 37 0.46 10.25 2.86
N ILE A 38 -0.85 10.50 2.75
CA ILE A 38 -1.44 11.85 2.90
C ILE A 38 -1.97 12.11 4.31
N GLY A 39 -1.71 11.19 5.26
CA GLY A 39 -2.17 11.29 6.64
C GLY A 39 -3.69 11.21 6.80
N LYS A 40 -4.43 10.78 5.76
CA LYS A 40 -5.87 10.55 5.88
C LYS A 40 -6.07 9.23 6.61
N ARG A 41 -7.05 9.21 7.53
CA ARG A 41 -7.47 8.04 8.31
C ARG A 41 -6.52 7.55 9.41
N ILE A 42 -5.36 8.19 9.62
CA ILE A 42 -4.53 7.92 10.80
C ILE A 42 -5.15 8.64 12.01
N THR A 43 -6.16 8.03 12.61
CA THR A 43 -6.88 8.57 13.77
C THR A 43 -6.27 8.12 15.11
N LYS A 44 -5.35 7.15 15.07
CA LYS A 44 -4.69 6.57 16.24
C LYS A 44 -3.20 6.45 16.02
N ARG A 45 -2.44 6.44 17.11
CA ARG A 45 -1.02 6.10 17.13
C ARG A 45 -0.86 4.67 16.57
N ILE A 46 0.03 4.50 15.61
CA ILE A 46 0.38 3.21 15.02
C ILE A 46 1.57 2.67 15.81
N ASP A 47 1.37 1.59 16.57
CA ASP A 47 2.43 0.97 17.37
C ASP A 47 3.07 -0.23 16.65
N ARG A 48 2.27 -1.10 16.04
CA ARG A 48 2.76 -2.15 15.12
C ARG A 48 2.03 -2.13 13.79
N SER A 49 2.79 -2.02 12.71
CA SER A 49 2.26 -2.09 11.35
C SER A 49 2.93 -3.17 10.51
N VAL A 50 2.18 -3.66 9.52
CA VAL A 50 2.70 -4.47 8.42
C VAL A 50 2.34 -3.75 7.12
N PHE A 51 3.31 -3.62 6.23
CA PHE A 51 3.08 -3.17 4.86
C PHE A 51 3.10 -4.39 3.95
N LYS A 52 1.98 -4.64 3.24
CA LYS A 52 1.85 -5.69 2.25
C LYS A 52 1.94 -5.05 0.87
N THR A 53 2.96 -5.47 0.14
CA THR A 53 3.22 -5.09 -1.25
C THR A 53 2.73 -6.22 -2.15
N MET A 54 2.07 -5.84 -3.24
CA MET A 54 1.64 -6.71 -4.34
C MET A 54 2.43 -6.39 -5.61
N GLY A 55 2.92 -5.16 -5.75
CA GLY A 55 3.66 -4.68 -6.91
C GLY A 55 2.72 -4.10 -7.95
N LEU A 56 2.38 -2.82 -7.81
CA LEU A 56 1.50 -2.15 -8.77
C LEU A 56 2.30 -1.70 -9.98
N GLY A 57 1.93 -2.10 -11.19
CA GLY A 57 2.66 -1.69 -12.41
C GLY A 57 2.80 -0.16 -12.62
N ILE A 58 2.00 0.66 -11.95
CA ILE A 58 2.15 2.13 -11.93
C ILE A 58 3.45 2.59 -11.27
N GLU A 59 3.96 1.85 -10.29
CA GLU A 59 5.18 2.21 -9.57
C GLU A 59 6.42 2.08 -10.47
N ASP A 60 6.46 1.01 -11.27
CA ASP A 60 7.48 0.79 -12.28
C ASP A 60 7.44 1.88 -13.35
N LEU A 61 6.24 2.24 -13.83
CA LEU A 61 6.07 3.32 -14.80
C LEU A 61 6.50 4.68 -14.25
N ALA A 62 6.17 4.97 -12.98
CA ALA A 62 6.58 6.20 -12.32
C ALA A 62 8.11 6.27 -12.15
N ALA A 63 8.73 5.18 -11.70
CA ALA A 63 10.18 5.08 -11.56
C ALA A 63 10.89 5.21 -12.91
N ALA A 64 10.42 4.48 -13.93
CA ALA A 64 10.97 4.55 -15.28
C ALA A 64 10.88 5.96 -15.86
N ASN A 65 9.74 6.65 -15.70
CA ASN A 65 9.57 8.02 -16.16
C ASN A 65 10.57 9.00 -15.51
N ILE A 66 10.85 8.86 -14.20
CA ILE A 66 11.85 9.68 -13.51
C ILE A 66 13.26 9.41 -14.07
N ILE A 67 13.60 8.15 -14.30
CA ILE A 67 14.90 7.75 -14.86
C ILE A 67 15.05 8.29 -16.28
N LEU A 68 14.06 8.10 -17.15
CA LEU A 68 14.10 8.54 -18.54
C LEU A 68 14.24 10.07 -18.66
N LYS A 69 13.56 10.84 -17.79
CA LYS A 69 13.74 12.30 -17.69
C LYS A 69 15.14 12.70 -17.24
N SER A 70 15.68 11.99 -16.26
CA SER A 70 17.03 12.25 -15.74
C SER A 70 18.11 11.96 -16.79
N MET A 71 17.81 11.07 -17.75
CA MET A 71 18.66 10.77 -18.91
C MET A 71 18.44 11.70 -20.11
N GLY A 72 17.43 12.58 -20.07
CA GLY A 72 17.07 13.47 -21.18
C GLY A 72 16.44 12.76 -22.38
N ILE A 73 15.87 11.58 -22.18
CA ILE A 73 15.18 10.80 -23.24
C ILE A 73 13.77 11.34 -23.48
N ILE A 74 13.10 11.78 -22.40
CA ILE A 74 11.78 12.42 -22.40
C ILE A 74 11.79 13.66 -21.52
#